data_AF-A0AAW8JUU6-F1
#
_entry.id   AF-A0AAW8JUU6-F1
#
_cell.length_a   1.000
_cell.length_b   1.000
_cell.length_c   1.000
_cell.angle_alpha   90.00
_cell.angle_beta   90.00
_cell.angle_gamma   90.00
#
_symmetry.space_group_name_H-M   'P 1'
#
loop_
_entity.id
_entity.type
_entity.pdbx_description
1 polymer ?
#
loop_
_entity_poly.entity_id
_entity_poly.type
_entity_poly.pdbx_seq_one_letter_code
_entity_poly.pdbx_strand_id
1 'polypeptide(L)'
;MTHIQVISKEAHKILNQVDGDNISLSRPSVVILKVDRNNVKKIEKIGHDALITLDSGEKIIINQFFNDGTYHSENSLVFDDGESKLIWVQFTDENGALLENITYNYIDSIDPLLYQDDGTASPLAWAFIPTAAAGILWWANDSDNDYVAVAPPTKPATPEGFIDNEGDKTGTFPGGTETDDTTPSIIIGPIEAGETPKLIVDGQEVESVYDP
;
A
#
# COMPACT_ATOMS: atom_id res chain seq x y z
N MET A 1 -22.73 1.07 22.00
CA MET A 1 -22.67 1.48 20.59
C MET A 1 -21.35 2.16 20.38
N THR A 2 -20.60 1.70 19.39
CA THR A 2 -19.25 2.12 19.13
C THR A 2 -19.21 3.07 17.95
N HIS A 3 -18.34 4.07 18.02
CA HIS A 3 -18.07 4.92 16.86
C HIS A 3 -17.12 4.20 15.90
N ILE A 4 -17.54 4.03 14.65
CA ILE A 4 -16.83 3.31 13.59
C ILE A 4 -16.58 4.26 12.42
N GLN A 5 -15.31 4.37 12.01
CA GLN A 5 -14.91 5.12 10.80
C GLN A 5 -14.28 4.18 9.80
N VAL A 6 -14.62 4.35 8.52
CA VAL A 6 -14.07 3.57 7.40
C VAL A 6 -13.39 4.53 6.43
N ILE A 7 -12.11 4.30 6.17
CA ILE A 7 -11.27 5.12 5.30
C ILE A 7 -10.78 4.25 4.14
N SER A 8 -10.94 4.72 2.91
CA SER A 8 -10.41 4.01 1.74
C SER A 8 -8.89 4.03 1.74
N LYS A 9 -8.26 2.87 1.59
CA LYS A 9 -6.80 2.78 1.45
C LYS A 9 -6.29 3.46 0.19
N GLU A 10 -7.03 3.37 -0.90
CA GLU A 10 -6.70 3.96 -2.19
C GLU A 10 -7.05 5.46 -2.24
N ALA A 11 -8.27 5.84 -1.86
CA ALA A 11 -8.73 7.22 -2.04
C ALA A 11 -8.33 8.17 -0.89
N HIS A 12 -7.79 7.63 0.21
CA HIS A 12 -7.39 8.35 1.44
C HIS A 12 -8.52 9.19 2.04
N LYS A 13 -9.77 8.78 1.80
CA LYS A 13 -10.98 9.51 2.19
C LYS A 13 -11.86 8.64 3.08
N ILE A 14 -12.53 9.29 4.01
CA ILE A 14 -13.60 8.68 4.81
C ILE A 14 -14.72 8.25 3.85
N LEU A 15 -14.99 6.94 3.80
CA LEU A 15 -16.07 6.34 3.04
C LEU A 15 -17.37 6.30 3.84
N ASN A 16 -17.26 6.00 5.14
CA ASN A 16 -18.40 5.90 6.03
C ASN A 16 -18.00 6.19 7.48
N GLN A 17 -18.96 6.70 8.25
CA GLN A 17 -18.84 6.95 9.67
C GLN A 17 -20.19 6.69 10.34
N VAL A 18 -20.21 5.80 11.32
CA VAL A 18 -21.44 5.34 11.98
C VAL A 18 -21.23 5.13 13.47
N ASP A 19 -22.21 5.51 14.28
CA ASP A 19 -22.33 5.05 15.66
C ASP A 19 -23.21 3.80 15.68
N GLY A 20 -22.59 2.64 15.87
CA GLY A 20 -23.27 1.35 15.73
C GLY A 20 -22.42 0.16 16.11
N ASP A 21 -22.90 -1.01 15.72
CA ASP A 21 -22.31 -2.32 15.99
C ASP A 21 -22.06 -3.13 14.72
N ASN A 22 -22.41 -2.60 13.55
CA ASN A 22 -22.23 -3.26 12.27
C ASN A 22 -21.80 -2.27 11.17
N ILE A 23 -20.88 -2.70 10.31
CA ILE A 23 -20.49 -1.98 9.11
C ILE A 23 -20.09 -2.96 8.00
N SER A 24 -20.40 -2.65 6.74
CA SER A 24 -19.96 -3.45 5.59
C SER A 24 -18.90 -2.73 4.77
N LEU A 25 -17.87 -3.46 4.34
CA LEU A 25 -16.81 -2.96 3.48
C LEU A 25 -17.04 -3.41 2.03
N SER A 26 -16.82 -2.51 1.07
CA SER A 26 -16.96 -2.82 -0.37
C SER A 26 -15.66 -2.69 -1.16
N ARG A 27 -14.59 -2.26 -0.48
CA ARG A 27 -13.26 -2.01 -1.06
C ARG A 27 -12.20 -2.02 0.04
N PRO A 28 -10.90 -2.16 -0.30
CA PRO A 28 -9.80 -2.07 0.67
C PRO A 28 -9.86 -0.81 1.53
N SER A 29 -9.98 -1.01 2.84
CA SER A 29 -10.25 0.06 3.80
C SER A 29 -9.49 -0.11 5.12
N VAL A 30 -9.18 1.02 5.76
CA VAL A 30 -8.83 1.07 7.18
C VAL A 30 -10.10 1.30 7.98
N VAL A 31 -10.41 0.41 8.91
CA VAL A 31 -11.53 0.56 9.85
C VAL A 31 -10.98 0.98 11.20
N ILE A 32 -11.42 2.13 11.68
CA ILE A 32 -11.07 2.69 12.98
C ILE A 32 -12.26 2.49 13.92
N LEU A 33 -12.04 1.77 15.02
CA LEU A 33 -13.00 1.60 16.10
C LEU A 33 -12.59 2.47 17.28
N LYS A 34 -13.48 3.38 17.72
CA LYS A 34 -13.24 4.21 18.90
C LYS A 34 -13.50 3.41 20.18
N VAL A 35 -12.56 2.54 20.53
CA VAL A 35 -12.62 1.59 21.64
C VAL A 35 -11.23 1.45 22.24
N ASP A 36 -11.13 1.51 23.56
CA ASP A 36 -9.91 1.14 24.27
C ASP A 36 -9.62 -0.35 24.06
N ARG A 37 -8.40 -0.65 23.60
CA ARG A 37 -7.93 -2.01 23.37
C ARG A 37 -8.09 -2.91 24.61
N ASN A 38 -7.95 -2.36 25.81
CA ASN A 38 -8.11 -3.10 27.07
C ASN A 38 -9.55 -3.59 27.30
N ASN A 39 -10.53 -3.01 26.60
CA ASN A 39 -11.93 -3.40 26.67
C ASN A 39 -12.28 -4.45 25.60
N VAL A 40 -11.32 -4.85 24.76
CA VAL A 40 -11.51 -5.84 23.70
C VAL A 40 -11.20 -7.23 24.25
N LYS A 41 -12.24 -8.01 24.46
CA LYS A 41 -12.15 -9.37 24.99
C LYS A 41 -11.61 -10.36 23.96
N LYS A 42 -12.11 -10.28 22.73
CA LYS A 42 -11.80 -11.24 21.67
C LYS A 42 -12.04 -10.63 20.29
N ILE A 43 -11.24 -11.02 19.33
CA ILE A 43 -11.46 -10.78 17.90
C ILE A 43 -11.45 -12.15 17.22
N GLU A 44 -12.45 -12.43 16.40
CA GLU A 44 -12.60 -13.71 15.70
C GLU A 44 -13.09 -13.51 14.28
N LYS A 45 -12.69 -14.41 13.38
CA LYS A 45 -13.20 -14.46 12.01
C LYS A 45 -14.46 -15.31 11.95
N ILE A 46 -15.53 -14.77 11.38
CA ILE A 46 -16.78 -15.49 11.12
C ILE A 46 -17.06 -15.40 9.62
N GLY A 47 -16.81 -16.48 8.87
CA GLY A 47 -16.91 -16.43 7.41
C GLY A 47 -15.90 -15.43 6.84
N HIS A 48 -16.37 -14.34 6.23
CA HIS A 48 -15.54 -13.22 5.74
C HIS A 48 -15.53 -12.02 6.69
N ASP A 49 -16.17 -12.13 7.85
CA ASP A 49 -16.41 -11.00 8.72
C ASP A 49 -15.45 -11.03 9.92
N ALA A 50 -15.09 -9.85 10.42
CA ALA A 50 -14.42 -9.72 11.71
C ALA A 50 -15.47 -9.44 12.80
N LEU A 51 -15.54 -10.34 13.78
CA LEU A 51 -16.36 -10.19 14.97
C LEU A 51 -15.47 -9.79 16.15
N ILE A 52 -15.71 -8.59 16.68
CA ILE A 52 -15.04 -8.07 17.86
C ILE A 52 -16.03 -8.17 19.03
N THR A 53 -15.64 -8.87 20.09
CA THR A 53 -16.41 -8.95 21.33
C THR A 53 -15.71 -8.12 22.39
N LEU A 54 -16.45 -7.17 22.99
CA LEU A 54 -15.96 -6.34 24.09
C LEU A 54 -16.17 -7.03 25.44
N ASP A 55 -15.48 -6.58 26.49
CA ASP A 55 -15.66 -7.09 27.86
C ASP A 55 -17.07 -6.83 28.41
N SER A 56 -17.74 -5.79 27.90
CA SER A 56 -19.16 -5.52 28.18
C SER A 56 -20.10 -6.59 27.62
N GLY A 57 -19.63 -7.44 26.69
CA GLY A 57 -20.44 -8.36 25.91
C GLY A 57 -21.02 -7.77 24.63
N GLU A 58 -20.80 -6.47 24.36
CA GLU A 58 -21.13 -5.84 23.08
C GLU A 58 -20.33 -6.50 21.94
N LYS A 59 -20.99 -6.67 20.79
CA LYS A 59 -20.41 -7.31 19.60
C LYS A 59 -20.40 -6.31 18.47
N ILE A 60 -19.24 -6.11 17.87
CA ILE A 60 -19.06 -5.27 16.70
C ILE A 60 -18.70 -6.18 15.52
N ILE A 61 -19.42 -6.03 14.41
CA ILE A 61 -19.27 -6.86 13.22
C ILE A 61 -18.82 -5.97 12.06
N ILE A 62 -17.67 -6.30 11.49
CA ILE A 62 -17.18 -5.68 10.25
C ILE A 62 -17.36 -6.71 9.15
N ASN A 63 -18.39 -6.53 8.33
CA ASN A 63 -18.71 -7.46 7.25
C ASN A 63 -17.73 -7.31 6.08
N GLN A 64 -17.38 -8.43 5.46
CA GLN A 64 -16.42 -8.50 4.34
C GLN A 64 -15.04 -7.94 4.71
N PHE A 65 -14.61 -8.16 5.96
CA PHE A 65 -13.30 -7.74 6.42
C PHE A 65 -12.19 -8.61 5.82
N PHE A 66 -12.38 -9.92 5.70
CA PHE A 66 -11.39 -10.86 5.17
C PHE A 66 -11.71 -11.22 3.71
N ASN A 67 -10.67 -11.23 2.87
CA ASN A 67 -10.78 -11.58 1.45
C ASN A 67 -10.66 -13.10 1.27
N ASP A 68 -11.66 -13.67 0.58
CA ASP A 68 -11.82 -15.10 0.36
C ASP A 68 -11.77 -15.94 1.65
N GLY A 69 -11.91 -17.27 1.54
CA GLY A 69 -12.01 -18.16 2.71
C GLY A 69 -10.84 -18.10 3.69
N THR A 70 -9.75 -17.41 3.32
CA THR A 70 -8.54 -17.21 4.11
C THR A 70 -8.69 -16.09 5.14
N TYR A 71 -7.73 -15.94 6.03
CA TYR A 71 -7.64 -14.78 6.95
C TYR A 71 -6.79 -13.64 6.37
N HIS A 72 -6.44 -13.73 5.09
CA HIS A 72 -5.85 -12.62 4.40
C HIS A 72 -6.88 -11.49 4.27
N SER A 73 -6.46 -10.25 4.50
CA SER A 73 -7.30 -9.08 4.37
C SER A 73 -6.51 -7.93 3.77
N GLU A 74 -7.04 -7.32 2.72
CA GLU A 74 -6.58 -6.02 2.26
C GLU A 74 -7.08 -4.89 3.17
N ASN A 75 -7.94 -5.19 4.14
CA ASN A 75 -8.44 -4.25 5.12
C ASN A 75 -7.54 -4.24 6.36
N SER A 76 -7.55 -3.11 7.07
CA SER A 76 -6.83 -2.98 8.34
C SER A 76 -7.80 -2.59 9.44
N LEU A 77 -7.61 -3.14 10.64
CA LEU A 77 -8.37 -2.79 11.83
C LEU A 77 -7.48 -1.99 12.78
N VAL A 78 -7.98 -0.85 13.23
CA VAL A 78 -7.29 0.07 14.14
C VAL A 78 -8.21 0.39 15.32
N PHE A 79 -7.66 0.35 16.53
CA PHE A 79 -8.31 0.86 17.72
C PHE A 79 -7.82 2.27 18.04
N ASP A 80 -8.77 3.13 18.41
CA ASP A 80 -8.54 4.50 18.87
C ASP A 80 -9.23 4.68 20.24
N ASP A 81 -8.47 4.90 21.30
CA ASP A 81 -9.02 5.16 22.63
C ASP A 81 -9.32 6.66 22.87
N GLY A 82 -8.98 7.53 21.92
CA GLY A 82 -9.17 8.97 21.99
C GLY A 82 -8.16 9.72 22.88
N GLU A 83 -7.24 9.03 23.56
CA GLU A 83 -6.25 9.62 24.46
C GLU A 83 -4.80 9.22 24.12
N SER A 84 -4.59 8.10 23.44
CA SER A 84 -3.30 7.51 23.07
C SER A 84 -3.10 7.40 21.55
N LYS A 85 -1.91 6.90 21.16
CA LYS A 85 -1.56 6.60 19.77
C LYS A 85 -2.39 5.42 19.27
N LEU A 86 -2.77 5.44 18.00
CA LEU A 86 -3.56 4.41 17.32
C LEU A 86 -2.94 3.01 17.47
N ILE A 87 -3.76 1.96 17.58
CA ILE A 87 -3.29 0.57 17.69
C ILE A 87 -3.77 -0.25 16.50
N TRP A 88 -2.85 -0.70 15.66
CA TRP A 88 -3.13 -1.61 14.55
C TRP A 88 -3.18 -3.07 15.01
N VAL A 89 -4.18 -3.79 14.50
CA VAL A 89 -4.39 -5.22 14.71
C VAL A 89 -3.80 -6.02 13.55
N GLN A 90 -2.79 -6.82 13.84
CA GLN A 90 -2.11 -7.67 12.87
C GLN A 90 -2.61 -9.11 12.97
N PHE A 91 -3.17 -9.62 11.86
CA PHE A 91 -3.72 -10.97 11.74
C PHE A 91 -2.74 -11.97 11.09
N THR A 92 -1.81 -11.47 10.29
CA THR A 92 -0.85 -12.28 9.52
C THR A 92 0.58 -11.87 9.84
N ASP A 93 1.50 -12.81 9.72
CA ASP A 93 2.93 -12.59 9.88
C ASP A 93 3.55 -11.92 8.64
N GLU A 94 4.87 -11.80 8.71
CA GLU A 94 5.76 -11.28 7.68
C GLU A 94 5.57 -11.88 6.29
N ASN A 95 5.23 -13.16 6.22
CA ASN A 95 5.09 -13.93 5.00
C ASN A 95 3.61 -14.05 4.56
N GLY A 96 2.72 -13.30 5.21
CA GLY A 96 1.27 -13.41 5.01
C GLY A 96 0.67 -14.68 5.61
N ALA A 97 1.44 -15.46 6.37
CA ALA A 97 0.93 -16.63 7.07
C ALA A 97 0.13 -16.20 8.30
N LEU A 98 -0.77 -17.06 8.75
CA LEU A 98 -1.62 -16.73 9.88
C LEU A 98 -0.87 -16.71 11.21
N LEU A 99 -1.06 -15.64 11.96
CA LEU A 99 -0.62 -15.62 13.34
C LEU A 99 -1.53 -16.51 14.18
N GLU A 100 -0.94 -17.41 14.95
CA GLU A 100 -1.66 -18.20 15.97
C GLU A 100 -2.31 -17.29 17.01
N ASN A 101 -1.69 -16.13 17.27
CA ASN A 101 -2.18 -15.09 18.19
C ASN A 101 -2.11 -13.71 17.51
N ILE A 102 -3.20 -12.94 17.62
CA ILE A 102 -3.25 -11.58 17.07
C ILE A 102 -2.22 -10.68 17.76
N THR A 103 -1.45 -9.94 16.96
CA THR A 103 -0.45 -8.97 17.43
C THR A 103 -1.01 -7.55 17.39
N TYR A 104 -0.60 -6.71 18.34
CA TYR A 104 -1.02 -5.31 18.46
C TYR A 104 0.19 -4.40 18.31
N ASN A 105 0.11 -3.47 17.37
CA ASN A 105 1.20 -2.57 17.01
C ASN A 105 0.75 -1.13 17.22
N TYR A 106 1.54 -0.35 17.95
CA TYR A 106 1.30 1.09 18.11
C TYR A 106 1.74 1.83 16.84
N ILE A 107 0.87 2.69 16.33
CA ILE A 107 1.12 3.53 15.15
C ILE A 107 0.73 4.98 15.46
N ASP A 108 1.44 5.92 14.86
CA ASP A 108 1.24 7.36 15.10
C ASP A 108 0.15 7.95 14.21
N SER A 109 -0.01 7.40 13.00
CA SER A 109 -1.04 7.72 12.03
C SER A 109 -1.43 6.46 11.25
N ILE A 110 -2.54 6.54 10.51
CA ILE A 110 -2.97 5.44 9.62
C ILE A 110 -2.28 5.45 8.27
N ASP A 111 -1.53 6.50 7.92
CA ASP A 111 -0.85 6.66 6.62
C ASP A 111 -0.07 5.42 6.21
N PRO A 112 0.62 4.71 7.13
CA PRO A 112 1.37 3.53 6.75
C PRO A 112 0.51 2.33 6.33
N LEU A 113 -0.80 2.38 6.60
CA LEU A 113 -1.78 1.37 6.21
C LEU A 113 -2.52 1.75 4.92
N LEU A 114 -2.32 2.96 4.39
CA LEU A 114 -2.90 3.44 3.14
C LEU A 114 -2.04 3.02 1.94
N TYR A 115 -2.60 3.08 0.74
CA TYR A 115 -1.83 2.93 -0.48
C TYR A 115 -1.10 4.25 -0.78
N GLN A 116 0.03 4.20 -1.45
CA GLN A 116 0.69 5.37 -2.00
C GLN A 116 -0.12 5.92 -3.18
N ASP A 117 0.12 7.17 -3.54
CA ASP A 117 -0.63 7.89 -4.57
C ASP A 117 -0.55 7.24 -5.97
N ASP A 118 0.42 6.35 -6.19
CA ASP A 118 0.56 5.54 -7.42
C ASP A 118 -0.25 4.23 -7.39
N GLY A 119 -1.05 4.00 -6.34
CA GLY A 119 -1.83 2.79 -6.14
C GLY A 119 -1.03 1.60 -5.61
N THR A 120 0.28 1.75 -5.38
CA THR A 120 1.09 0.73 -4.69
C THR A 120 0.79 0.77 -3.19
N ALA A 121 0.80 -0.33 -2.46
CA ALA A 121 0.61 -0.22 -1.01
C ALA A 121 1.82 0.43 -0.32
N SER A 122 1.58 1.10 0.82
CA SER A 122 2.60 1.77 1.62
C SER A 122 3.77 0.82 2.00
N PRO A 123 4.99 1.33 2.24
CA PRO A 123 6.13 0.53 2.69
C PRO A 123 5.88 -0.25 3.99
N LEU A 124 4.91 0.17 4.81
CA LEU A 124 4.47 -0.54 6.02
C LEU A 124 3.28 -1.48 5.80
N ALA A 125 2.69 -1.51 4.60
CA ALA A 125 1.76 -2.57 4.22
C ALA A 125 2.48 -3.92 4.00
N TRP A 126 3.81 -3.92 3.76
CA TRP A 126 4.64 -5.13 3.58
C TRP A 126 6.06 -5.01 4.18
N ALA A 127 6.24 -4.34 5.32
CA ALA A 127 7.56 -4.18 5.96
C ALA A 127 8.14 -5.47 6.58
N PHE A 128 8.00 -6.60 5.88
CA PHE A 128 8.72 -7.80 6.16
C PHE A 128 9.08 -8.54 4.87
N ILE A 129 10.17 -8.11 4.23
CA ILE A 129 10.90 -8.97 3.29
C ILE A 129 12.33 -9.09 3.80
N PRO A 130 12.82 -10.28 4.18
CA PRO A 130 14.23 -10.49 4.40
C PRO A 130 14.96 -10.47 3.04
N THR A 131 15.71 -9.38 2.83
CA THR A 131 16.97 -9.31 2.06
C THR A 131 17.07 -10.07 0.72
N ALA A 132 16.79 -9.39 -0.38
CA ALA A 132 17.57 -9.44 -1.62
C ALA A 132 17.27 -8.17 -2.43
N ALA A 133 18.27 -7.61 -3.10
CA ALA A 133 18.18 -6.32 -3.79
C ALA A 133 17.26 -6.38 -5.03
N ALA A 134 15.95 -6.35 -4.82
CA ALA A 134 14.87 -5.97 -5.73
C ALA A 134 13.53 -6.26 -5.01
N GLY A 135 12.87 -5.23 -4.45
CA GLY A 135 11.47 -5.35 -4.01
C GLY A 135 10.60 -5.71 -5.21
N ILE A 136 9.48 -6.43 -5.13
CA ILE A 136 8.51 -6.68 -4.07
C ILE A 136 7.84 -8.01 -4.46
N LEU A 137 7.57 -8.95 -3.55
CA LEU A 137 6.82 -10.17 -3.89
C LEU A 137 5.33 -9.98 -3.54
N TRP A 138 4.49 -9.90 -4.57
CA TRP A 138 3.04 -9.97 -4.42
C TRP A 138 2.57 -11.39 -4.78
N TRP A 139 1.85 -12.02 -3.83
CA TRP A 139 0.87 -13.09 -3.99
C TRP A 139 0.99 -14.02 -5.19
N ALA A 140 1.76 -15.10 -5.02
CA ALA A 140 1.60 -16.31 -5.82
C ALA A 140 1.44 -17.50 -4.88
N ASN A 141 0.22 -17.68 -4.36
CA ASN A 141 -0.36 -19.00 -4.13
C ASN A 141 -1.83 -18.85 -3.71
N ASP A 142 -2.76 -19.02 -4.64
CA ASP A 142 -3.65 -20.18 -4.51
C ASP A 142 -4.22 -20.58 -5.88
N SER A 143 -4.56 -21.85 -5.94
CA SER A 143 -4.83 -22.63 -7.14
C SER A 143 -6.21 -22.31 -7.73
N ASP A 144 -6.31 -22.40 -9.06
CA ASP A 144 -7.56 -22.33 -9.84
C ASP A 144 -8.32 -21.00 -9.83
N ASN A 145 -7.78 -20.00 -10.53
CA ASN A 145 -8.62 -19.10 -11.34
C ASN A 145 -7.82 -18.58 -12.52
N ASP A 146 -8.45 -18.51 -13.69
CA ASP A 146 -7.89 -18.12 -15.00
C ASP A 146 -7.58 -16.61 -15.06
N TYR A 147 -6.90 -16.09 -14.04
CA TYR A 147 -6.36 -14.75 -14.00
C TYR A 147 -4.93 -14.82 -14.52
N VAL A 148 -4.73 -14.34 -15.75
CA VAL A 148 -3.39 -14.15 -16.29
C VAL A 148 -2.72 -13.10 -15.41
N ALA A 149 -1.86 -13.54 -14.50
CA ALA A 149 -1.04 -12.66 -13.69
C ALA A 149 -0.12 -11.87 -14.64
N VAL A 150 -0.47 -10.61 -14.88
CA VAL A 150 0.40 -9.67 -15.56
C VAL A 150 1.44 -9.24 -14.54
N ALA A 151 2.71 -9.56 -14.80
CA ALA A 151 3.81 -9.07 -13.99
C ALA A 151 3.75 -7.53 -13.95
N PRO A 152 3.94 -6.88 -12.79
CA PRO A 152 4.06 -5.43 -12.75
C PRO A 152 5.23 -4.99 -13.66
N PRO A 153 5.15 -3.79 -14.26
CA PRO A 153 6.21 -3.28 -15.10
C PRO A 153 7.52 -3.27 -14.32
N THR A 154 8.61 -3.67 -14.96
CA THR A 154 9.92 -3.67 -14.31
C THR A 154 10.28 -2.24 -13.95
N LYS A 155 10.94 -2.05 -12.79
CA LYS A 155 11.45 -0.74 -12.41
C LYS A 155 12.34 -0.24 -13.57
N PRO A 156 12.12 0.99 -14.10
CA PRO A 156 12.97 1.54 -15.14
C PRO A 156 14.44 1.52 -14.71
N ALA A 157 15.32 1.17 -15.65
CA ALA A 157 16.75 1.24 -15.43
C ALA A 157 17.16 2.68 -15.06
N THR A 158 18.12 2.82 -14.15
CA THR A 158 18.73 4.12 -13.86
C THR A 158 19.31 4.68 -15.18
N PRO A 159 19.02 5.95 -15.53
CA PRO A 159 19.63 6.57 -16.70
C PRO A 159 21.16 6.50 -16.66
N GLU A 160 21.77 6.23 -17.81
CA GLU A 160 23.22 6.05 -17.92
C GLU A 160 23.97 7.39 -18.04
N GLY A 161 23.25 8.44 -18.43
CA GLY A 161 23.81 9.77 -18.63
C GLY A 161 22.90 10.64 -19.49
N PHE A 162 23.49 11.66 -20.10
CA PHE A 162 22.82 12.53 -21.05
C PHE A 162 23.75 12.91 -22.20
N ILE A 163 23.15 13.37 -23.30
CA ILE A 163 23.83 13.95 -24.45
C ILE A 163 23.57 15.45 -24.43
N ASP A 164 24.65 16.21 -24.54
CA ASP A 164 24.67 17.66 -24.72
C ASP A 164 25.07 17.95 -26.17
N ASN A 165 24.21 18.67 -26.90
CA ASN A 165 24.44 19.02 -28.30
C ASN A 165 24.49 20.53 -28.58
N GLU A 166 24.42 21.38 -27.56
CA GLU A 166 24.41 22.84 -27.68
C GLU A 166 25.41 23.51 -26.73
N GLY A 167 25.99 24.64 -27.17
CA GLY A 167 26.88 25.44 -26.32
C GLY A 167 28.36 25.07 -26.43
N ASP A 168 29.12 25.38 -25.38
CA ASP A 168 30.58 25.24 -25.37
C ASP A 168 31.04 23.82 -25.01
N LYS A 169 30.16 23.00 -24.41
CA LYS A 169 30.47 21.66 -23.90
C LYS A 169 29.59 20.57 -24.50
N THR A 170 29.76 20.29 -25.79
CA THR A 170 29.04 19.19 -26.45
C THR A 170 29.65 17.82 -26.13
N GLY A 171 28.83 16.78 -25.95
CA GLY A 171 29.29 15.41 -25.76
C GLY A 171 28.31 14.52 -25.01
N THR A 172 28.78 13.33 -24.61
CA THR A 172 28.03 12.42 -23.74
C THR A 172 28.61 12.47 -22.34
N PHE A 173 27.77 12.69 -21.34
CA PHE A 173 28.19 12.88 -19.96
C PHE A 173 27.40 11.99 -18.99
N PRO A 174 28.02 11.54 -17.88
CA PRO A 174 27.32 10.79 -16.84
C PRO A 174 26.43 11.71 -15.99
N GLY A 175 25.49 11.11 -15.27
CA GLY A 175 24.67 11.83 -14.29
C GLY A 175 25.48 12.53 -13.20
N GLY A 176 24.96 13.65 -12.70
CA GLY A 176 25.64 14.50 -11.71
C GLY A 176 26.65 15.48 -12.27
N THR A 177 26.72 15.62 -13.60
CA THR A 177 27.47 16.68 -14.29
C THR A 177 26.53 17.79 -14.75
N GLU A 178 27.04 19.01 -14.82
CA GLU A 178 26.28 20.18 -15.31
C GLU A 178 26.40 20.31 -16.83
N THR A 179 25.33 20.80 -17.46
CA THR A 179 25.23 21.06 -18.89
C THR A 179 24.68 22.48 -19.13
N ASP A 180 25.15 23.13 -20.20
CA ASP A 180 24.61 24.39 -20.72
C ASP A 180 23.54 24.19 -21.80
N ASP A 181 23.30 22.95 -22.23
CA ASP A 181 22.21 22.54 -23.09
C ASP A 181 20.86 22.65 -22.34
N THR A 182 19.91 23.35 -22.96
CA THR A 182 18.56 23.54 -22.39
C THR A 182 17.60 22.41 -22.77
N THR A 183 18.02 21.50 -23.65
CA THR A 183 17.29 20.34 -24.14
C THR A 183 18.16 19.08 -24.20
N PRO A 184 18.81 18.67 -23.08
CA PRO A 184 19.68 17.50 -23.09
C PRO A 184 18.89 16.22 -23.34
N SER A 185 19.45 15.30 -24.11
CA SER A 185 18.84 13.97 -24.31
C SER A 185 19.27 13.02 -23.21
N ILE A 186 18.32 12.48 -22.45
CA ILE A 186 18.61 11.51 -21.38
C ILE A 186 18.80 10.11 -21.97
N ILE A 187 19.92 9.46 -21.64
CA ILE A 187 20.21 8.09 -22.06
C ILE A 187 19.53 7.14 -21.08
N ILE A 188 18.49 6.47 -21.55
CA ILE A 188 17.74 5.47 -20.79
C ILE A 188 18.09 4.06 -21.28
N GLY A 189 17.90 3.08 -20.38
CA GLY A 189 18.08 1.67 -20.71
C GLY A 189 17.01 1.14 -21.69
N PRO A 190 17.11 -0.14 -22.08
CA PRO A 190 16.15 -0.76 -22.99
C PRO A 190 14.73 -0.69 -22.42
N ILE A 191 13.77 -0.41 -23.30
CA ILE A 191 12.34 -0.30 -22.98
C ILE A 191 11.66 -1.63 -23.32
N GLU A 192 10.77 -2.11 -22.45
CA GLU A 192 10.02 -3.33 -22.71
C GLU A 192 8.97 -3.12 -23.82
N ALA A 193 8.63 -4.19 -24.53
CA ALA A 193 7.74 -4.12 -25.68
C ALA A 193 6.34 -3.65 -25.26
N GLY A 194 5.88 -2.52 -25.81
CA GLY A 194 4.57 -1.94 -25.52
C GLY A 194 4.57 -0.84 -24.45
N GLU A 195 5.72 -0.54 -23.84
CA GLU A 195 5.85 0.58 -22.91
C GLU A 195 6.14 1.90 -23.63
N THR A 196 5.80 3.02 -22.99
CA THR A 196 6.09 4.38 -23.46
C THR A 196 6.84 5.14 -22.37
N PRO A 197 8.08 5.59 -22.61
CA PRO A 197 8.85 6.32 -21.61
C PRO A 197 8.25 7.71 -21.39
N LYS A 198 8.35 8.20 -20.15
CA LYS A 198 7.93 9.54 -19.74
C LYS A 198 9.04 10.21 -18.93
N LEU A 199 9.30 11.48 -19.20
CA LEU A 199 10.21 12.28 -18.38
C LEU A 199 9.44 12.92 -17.23
N ILE A 200 9.93 12.72 -16.01
CA ILE A 200 9.38 13.34 -14.80
C ILE A 200 10.50 14.15 -14.14
N VAL A 201 10.27 15.44 -13.92
CA VAL A 201 11.19 16.35 -13.24
C VAL A 201 10.46 16.94 -12.04
N ASP A 202 11.05 16.80 -10.84
CA ASP A 202 10.46 17.27 -9.57
C ASP A 202 9.01 16.80 -9.34
N GLY A 203 8.69 15.59 -9.82
CA GLY A 203 7.36 15.00 -9.69
C GLY A 203 6.33 15.47 -10.71
N GLN A 204 6.72 16.29 -11.70
CA GLN A 204 5.84 16.71 -12.81
C GLN A 204 6.29 16.09 -14.13
N GLU A 205 5.32 15.60 -14.91
CA GLU A 205 5.57 15.13 -16.28
C GLU A 205 6.02 16.31 -17.16
N VAL A 206 7.13 16.12 -17.86
CA VAL A 206 7.71 17.08 -18.79
C VAL A 206 7.59 16.51 -20.20
N GLU A 207 7.15 17.34 -21.15
CA GLU A 207 7.10 16.98 -22.56
C GLU A 207 8.48 16.50 -23.02
N SER A 208 8.54 15.26 -23.52
CA SER A 208 9.77 14.61 -23.97
C SER A 208 9.50 13.76 -25.20
N VAL A 209 10.48 13.68 -26.11
CA VAL A 209 10.42 12.83 -27.29
C VAL A 209 11.37 11.65 -27.09
N TYR A 210 10.85 10.43 -27.22
CA TYR A 210 11.67 9.24 -27.24
C TYR A 210 12.31 9.04 -28.61
N ASP A 211 13.65 8.94 -28.65
CA ASP A 211 14.45 8.64 -29.85
C ASP A 211 15.16 7.29 -29.63
N PRO A 212 14.71 6.19 -30.28
CA PRO A 212 15.20 4.84 -30.06
C PRO A 212 16.56 4.50 -30.69
#